data_AF-A0A538TAN2-F1
#
_entry.id   AF-A0A538TAN2-F1
#
_cell.length_a   1.000
_cell.length_b   1.000
_cell.length_c   1.000
_cell.angle_alpha   90.00
_cell.angle_beta   90.00
_cell.angle_gamma   90.00
#
_symmetry.space_group_name_H-M   'P 1'
#
loop_
_entity.id
_entity.type
_entity.pdbx_description
1 polymer ?
#
loop_
_entity_poly.entity_id
_entity_poly.type
_entity_poly.pdbx_seq_one_letter_code
_entity_poly.pdbx_strand_id
1 'polypeptide(L)'
;MSARKVLVASLLLGLLSLAGTAAARNPKMSSKYEYTIGDDIAQRTAGILRLSASLEEAPLVYYDREKQNVVAEIVGSTDNVEGAKHDIEGLVDVIQSEVVAYARKRHHLELTDKDVTLIYYVDSDQGTPEELVRREEGQFVVPKDEDQEK
;
A
#
# COMPACT_ATOMS: atom_id res chain seq x y z
N MET A 1 20.72 -76.52 -32.53
CA MET A 1 19.58 -76.93 -31.69
C MET A 1 19.36 -75.88 -30.62
N SER A 2 18.09 -75.43 -30.45
CA SER A 2 17.53 -74.68 -29.31
C SER A 2 18.00 -73.22 -29.11
N ALA A 3 17.17 -72.21 -28.81
CA ALA A 3 15.73 -72.01 -28.85
C ALA A 3 15.47 -70.50 -28.70
N ARG A 4 14.35 -70.05 -29.27
CA ARG A 4 13.75 -68.70 -29.17
C ARG A 4 13.60 -68.20 -27.73
N LYS A 5 13.65 -66.86 -27.57
CA LYS A 5 12.89 -66.00 -26.61
C LYS A 5 13.29 -64.54 -26.91
N VAL A 6 12.49 -63.48 -26.84
CA VAL A 6 11.07 -63.19 -26.61
C VAL A 6 10.89 -61.71 -27.06
N LEU A 7 9.75 -61.39 -27.69
CA LEU A 7 9.29 -60.03 -27.97
C LEU A 7 9.21 -59.18 -26.69
N VAL A 8 9.58 -57.89 -26.76
CA VAL A 8 8.81 -56.82 -26.10
C VAL A 8 8.83 -55.58 -27.00
N ALA A 9 7.78 -55.46 -27.80
CA ALA A 9 7.30 -54.19 -28.29
C ALA A 9 6.37 -53.61 -27.21
N SER A 10 6.72 -52.47 -26.61
CA SER A 10 5.83 -51.74 -25.72
C SER A 10 6.07 -50.23 -25.83
N LEU A 11 5.14 -49.61 -26.55
CA LEU A 11 4.56 -48.28 -26.29
C LEU A 11 5.51 -47.07 -26.26
N LEU A 12 5.79 -46.57 -27.46
CA LEU A 12 5.60 -45.15 -27.80
C LEU A 12 4.16 -44.75 -27.45
N LEU A 13 3.92 -44.07 -26.32
CA LEU A 13 2.76 -43.19 -26.03
C LEU A 13 2.83 -42.76 -24.56
N GLY A 14 3.74 -41.83 -24.25
CA GLY A 14 3.95 -41.32 -22.90
C GLY A 14 4.52 -39.91 -22.85
N LEU A 15 4.23 -39.09 -23.85
CA LEU A 15 4.69 -37.68 -23.93
C LEU A 15 3.49 -36.76 -24.18
N LEU A 16 2.53 -36.73 -23.25
CA LEU A 16 1.43 -35.77 -23.29
C LEU A 16 0.80 -35.59 -21.90
N SER A 17 1.63 -35.21 -20.92
CA SER A 17 1.12 -34.75 -19.62
C SER A 17 2.18 -33.99 -18.86
N LEU A 18 2.50 -32.79 -19.34
CA LEU A 18 2.94 -31.66 -18.52
C LEU A 18 2.66 -30.39 -19.32
N ALA A 19 1.37 -30.08 -19.51
CA ALA A 19 0.96 -28.70 -19.61
C ALA A 19 1.32 -28.08 -18.26
N GLY A 20 2.53 -27.53 -18.18
CA GLY A 20 2.97 -26.78 -17.02
C GLY A 20 1.92 -25.73 -16.74
N THR A 21 1.36 -25.77 -15.55
CA THR A 21 0.72 -24.60 -14.96
C THR A 21 1.81 -23.54 -14.88
N ALA A 22 1.91 -22.73 -15.92
CA ALA A 22 2.56 -21.44 -15.84
C ALA A 22 1.66 -20.59 -14.93
N ALA A 23 1.69 -20.87 -13.63
CA ALA A 23 1.44 -19.86 -12.64
C ALA A 23 2.43 -18.76 -13.00
N ALA A 24 1.92 -17.66 -13.54
CA ALA A 24 2.69 -16.46 -13.79
C ALA A 24 3.27 -16.04 -12.43
N ARG A 25 4.44 -16.58 -12.09
CA ARG A 25 5.23 -16.14 -10.94
C ARG A 25 5.62 -14.73 -11.32
N ASN A 26 4.90 -13.74 -10.80
CA ASN A 26 5.37 -12.37 -10.85
C ASN A 26 6.68 -12.35 -10.05
N PRO A 27 7.86 -12.25 -10.70
CA PRO A 27 9.13 -12.46 -10.03
C PRO A 27 9.35 -11.46 -8.88
N LYS A 28 8.67 -10.30 -8.93
CA LYS A 28 8.63 -9.29 -7.86
C LYS A 28 7.95 -9.81 -6.58
N MET A 29 6.92 -10.66 -6.68
CA MET A 29 6.31 -11.26 -5.48
C MET A 29 7.19 -12.35 -4.85
N SER A 30 8.11 -12.94 -5.62
CA SER A 30 9.04 -13.97 -5.13
C SER A 30 10.39 -13.42 -4.65
N SER A 31 10.67 -12.14 -4.89
CA SER A 31 11.93 -11.52 -4.44
C SER A 31 11.91 -11.27 -2.94
N LYS A 32 13.08 -11.40 -2.30
CA LYS A 32 13.24 -11.10 -0.88
C LYS A 32 12.97 -9.62 -0.64
N TYR A 33 11.94 -9.32 0.15
CA TYR A 33 11.67 -7.96 0.60
C TYR A 33 12.67 -7.55 1.69
N GLU A 34 13.29 -6.39 1.54
CA GLU A 34 14.21 -5.82 2.52
C GLU A 34 13.54 -4.69 3.29
N TYR A 35 13.21 -4.95 4.55
CA TYR A 35 12.57 -3.99 5.45
C TYR A 35 13.49 -2.80 5.77
N THR A 36 12.95 -1.60 5.73
CA THR A 36 13.64 -0.32 5.91
C THR A 36 13.12 0.44 7.13
N ILE A 37 13.84 1.50 7.51
CA ILE A 37 13.38 2.42 8.56
C ILE A 37 12.05 3.10 8.16
N GLY A 38 11.85 3.38 6.87
CA GLY A 38 10.59 3.95 6.38
C GLY A 38 9.40 3.03 6.63
N ASP A 39 9.56 1.72 6.40
CA ASP A 39 8.50 0.73 6.66
C ASP A 39 8.17 0.64 8.17
N ASP A 40 9.19 0.76 9.02
CA ASP A 40 9.00 0.80 10.48
C ASP A 40 8.21 2.02 10.94
N ILE A 41 8.56 3.18 10.39
CA ILE A 41 7.85 4.42 10.69
C ILE A 41 6.41 4.31 10.18
N ALA A 42 6.18 3.85 8.94
CA ALA A 42 4.84 3.65 8.40
C ALA A 42 3.98 2.70 9.25
N GLN A 43 4.54 1.54 9.64
CA GLN A 43 3.85 0.59 10.52
C GLN A 43 3.49 1.22 11.87
N ARG A 44 4.38 2.05 12.44
CA ARG A 44 4.13 2.73 13.71
C ARG A 44 3.10 3.85 13.56
N THR A 45 3.15 4.61 12.47
CA THR A 45 2.20 5.67 12.13
C THR A 45 0.78 5.11 12.06
N ALA A 46 0.55 3.95 11.44
CA ALA A 46 -0.78 3.31 11.44
C ALA A 46 -1.34 3.12 12.85
N GLY A 47 -0.50 2.64 13.78
CA GLY A 47 -0.89 2.43 15.17
C GLY A 47 -1.15 3.74 15.92
N ILE A 48 -0.32 4.75 15.69
CA ILE A 48 -0.47 6.10 16.27
C ILE A 48 -1.77 6.73 15.79
N LEU A 49 -2.01 6.80 14.48
CA LEU A 49 -3.21 7.44 13.94
C LEU A 49 -4.48 6.73 14.41
N ARG A 50 -4.50 5.40 14.45
CA ARG A 50 -5.65 4.64 14.95
C ARG A 50 -5.98 4.96 16.42
N LEU A 51 -4.98 5.18 17.27
CA LEU A 51 -5.18 5.40 18.70
C LEU A 51 -5.43 6.87 19.04
N SER A 52 -4.69 7.77 18.40
CA SER A 52 -4.65 9.19 18.75
C SER A 52 -5.65 10.02 17.96
N ALA A 53 -5.98 9.64 16.72
CA ALA A 53 -6.88 10.42 15.87
C ALA A 53 -8.35 9.96 15.91
N SER A 54 -8.68 8.91 16.69
CA SER A 54 -10.06 8.41 16.84
C SER A 54 -10.79 8.20 15.52
N LEU A 55 -10.05 7.76 14.49
CA LEU A 55 -10.61 7.44 13.18
C LEU A 55 -11.58 6.26 13.30
N GLU A 56 -12.73 6.38 12.64
CA GLU A 56 -13.74 5.32 12.62
C GLU A 56 -13.17 4.05 11.97
N GLU A 57 -12.38 4.23 10.90
CA GLU A 57 -11.67 3.17 10.22
C GLU A 57 -10.16 3.24 10.47
N ALA A 58 -9.51 2.07 10.43
CA ALA A 58 -8.06 2.02 10.55
C ALA A 58 -7.43 2.54 9.24
N PRO A 59 -6.54 3.55 9.29
CA PRO A 59 -5.91 4.06 8.08
C PRO A 59 -4.96 3.02 7.48
N LEU A 60 -4.90 2.97 6.15
CA LEU A 60 -3.85 2.23 5.45
C LEU A 60 -2.61 3.09 5.42
N VAL A 61 -1.51 2.62 6.00
CA VAL A 61 -0.25 3.36 6.03
C VAL A 61 0.88 2.51 5.49
N TYR A 62 1.66 3.07 4.58
CA TYR A 62 2.82 2.43 3.96
C TYR A 62 3.94 3.42 3.68
N TYR A 63 5.12 2.90 3.38
CA TYR A 63 6.26 3.69 2.93
C TYR A 63 6.38 3.60 1.41
N ASP A 64 6.16 4.70 0.71
CA ASP A 64 6.43 4.80 -0.71
C ASP A 64 7.95 4.92 -0.88
N ARG A 65 8.55 3.88 -1.44
CA ARG A 65 10.01 3.79 -1.62
C ARG A 65 10.52 4.63 -2.80
N GLU A 66 9.67 4.92 -3.76
CA GLU A 66 10.03 5.73 -4.93
C GLU A 66 10.05 7.21 -4.54
N LYS A 67 9.03 7.66 -3.80
CA LYS A 67 8.95 9.03 -3.27
C LYS A 67 9.67 9.24 -1.94
N GLN A 68 10.06 8.15 -1.27
CA GLN A 68 10.71 8.15 0.04
C GLN A 68 9.91 8.86 1.14
N ASN A 69 8.57 8.71 1.13
CA ASN A 69 7.67 9.29 2.13
C ASN A 69 6.73 8.24 2.72
N VAL A 70 6.19 8.55 3.90
CA VAL A 70 5.11 7.76 4.50
C VAL A 70 3.79 8.22 3.91
N VAL A 71 2.99 7.31 3.38
CA VAL A 71 1.65 7.61 2.87
C VAL A 71 0.63 7.03 3.84
N ALA A 72 -0.32 7.84 4.28
CA ALA A 72 -1.46 7.42 5.06
C ALA A 72 -2.74 7.72 4.28
N GLU A 73 -3.49 6.67 3.96
CA GLU A 73 -4.79 6.72 3.30
C GLU A 73 -5.88 6.59 4.37
N ILE A 74 -6.75 7.58 4.45
CA ILE A 74 -7.81 7.71 5.45
C ILE A 74 -9.14 7.71 4.70
N VAL A 75 -10.06 6.82 5.09
CA VAL A 75 -11.46 6.93 4.72
C VAL A 75 -12.14 7.70 5.84
N GLY A 76 -12.72 8.85 5.51
CA GLY A 76 -13.41 9.68 6.49
C GLY A 76 -14.87 9.91 6.15
N SER A 77 -15.58 10.60 7.05
CA SER A 77 -17.04 10.73 7.02
C SER A 77 -17.56 11.95 6.28
N THR A 78 -16.71 12.95 6.01
CA THR A 78 -17.09 14.13 5.23
C THR A 78 -16.88 13.94 3.73
N ASP A 79 -17.79 14.51 2.93
CA ASP A 79 -17.86 14.42 1.47
C ASP A 79 -17.46 15.73 0.76
N ASN A 80 -17.03 16.74 1.52
CA ASN A 80 -16.63 18.04 0.98
C ASN A 80 -15.17 18.37 1.31
N VAL A 81 -14.53 19.07 0.36
CA VAL A 81 -13.09 19.38 0.40
C VAL A 81 -12.68 20.13 1.67
N GLU A 82 -13.48 21.10 2.12
CA GLU A 82 -13.11 21.94 3.27
C GLU A 82 -13.18 21.16 4.59
N GLY A 83 -14.18 20.29 4.77
CA GLY A 83 -14.24 19.37 5.90
C GLY A 83 -13.05 18.41 5.90
N ALA A 84 -12.73 17.83 4.74
CA ALA A 84 -11.63 16.87 4.64
C ALA A 84 -10.26 17.52 4.89
N LYS A 85 -10.07 18.78 4.46
CA LYS A 85 -8.88 19.57 4.83
C LYS A 85 -8.77 19.74 6.34
N HIS A 86 -9.87 20.08 7.01
CA HIS A 86 -9.89 20.27 8.46
C HIS A 86 -9.52 18.97 9.20
N ASP A 87 -10.06 17.84 8.75
CA ASP A 87 -9.73 16.53 9.33
C ASP A 87 -8.24 16.19 9.12
N ILE A 88 -7.71 16.43 7.91
CA ILE A 88 -6.28 16.30 7.63
C ILE A 88 -5.43 17.19 8.54
N GLU A 89 -5.82 18.44 8.79
CA GLU A 89 -5.07 19.33 9.70
C GLU A 89 -4.97 18.73 11.12
N GLY A 90 -6.05 18.13 11.63
CA GLY A 90 -6.02 17.42 12.90
C GLY A 90 -5.02 16.24 12.90
N LEU A 91 -4.89 15.53 11.78
CA LEU A 91 -3.91 14.45 11.62
C LEU A 91 -2.47 14.97 11.52
N VAL A 92 -2.27 16.16 10.94
CA VAL A 92 -0.95 16.81 10.88
C VAL A 92 -0.43 17.08 12.29
N ASP A 93 -1.28 17.55 13.21
CA ASP A 93 -0.89 17.78 14.61
C ASP A 93 -0.45 16.48 15.31
N VAL A 94 -1.14 15.36 15.04
CA VAL A 94 -0.77 14.03 15.55
C VAL A 94 0.57 13.58 14.95
N ILE A 95 0.79 13.77 13.66
CA ILE A 95 2.06 13.43 13.00
C ILE A 95 3.22 14.21 13.64
N GLN A 96 3.07 15.53 13.79
CA GLN A 96 4.11 16.38 14.34
C GLN A 96 4.43 16.05 15.80
N SER A 97 3.41 15.75 16.61
CA SER A 97 3.59 15.47 18.03
C SER A 97 4.09 14.06 18.32
N GLU A 98 3.64 13.05 17.56
CA GLU A 98 3.92 11.65 17.86
C GLU A 98 4.83 10.95 16.84
N VAL A 99 4.53 11.05 15.54
CA VAL A 99 5.28 10.33 14.49
C VAL A 99 6.68 10.91 14.34
N VAL A 100 6.79 12.24 14.23
CA VAL A 100 8.08 12.94 14.15
C VAL A 100 8.90 12.69 15.42
N ALA A 101 8.25 12.73 16.60
CA ALA A 101 8.92 12.43 17.86
C ALA A 101 9.43 10.99 17.93
N TYR A 102 8.67 10.01 17.43
CA TYR A 102 9.08 8.61 17.32
C TYR A 102 10.29 8.46 16.41
N ALA A 103 10.23 8.99 15.19
CA ALA A 103 11.32 8.90 14.21
C ALA A 103 12.63 9.49 14.75
N ARG A 104 12.55 10.67 15.37
CA ARG A 104 13.71 11.32 15.99
C ARG A 104 14.28 10.51 17.14
N LYS A 105 13.44 10.02 18.06
CA LYS A 105 13.89 9.30 19.26
C LYS A 105 14.44 7.91 18.92
N ARG A 106 13.80 7.19 17.99
CA ARG A 106 14.10 5.78 17.72
C ARG A 106 15.17 5.58 16.65
N HIS A 107 15.17 6.45 15.65
CA HIS A 107 15.95 6.31 14.42
C HIS A 107 16.86 7.51 14.13
N HIS A 108 16.82 8.56 14.97
CA HIS A 108 17.60 9.79 14.76
C HIS A 108 17.30 10.50 13.43
N LEU A 109 16.06 10.38 12.96
CA LEU A 109 15.58 11.05 11.76
C LEU A 109 14.79 12.31 12.12
N GLU A 110 15.14 13.43 11.49
CA GLU A 110 14.39 14.68 11.57
C GLU A 110 13.37 14.70 10.42
N LEU A 111 12.17 14.21 10.70
CA LEU A 111 11.05 14.27 9.76
C LEU A 111 10.36 15.63 9.84
N THR A 112 9.80 16.03 8.71
CA THR A 112 8.93 17.19 8.53
C THR A 112 7.55 16.75 8.07
N ASP A 113 6.63 17.70 8.01
CA ASP A 113 5.30 17.52 7.44
C ASP A 113 5.30 17.23 5.93
N LYS A 114 6.45 17.31 5.27
CA LYS A 114 6.63 16.95 3.84
C LYS A 114 6.97 15.47 3.64
N ASP A 115 7.47 14.81 4.68
CA ASP A 115 7.86 13.40 4.65
C ASP A 115 6.66 12.46 4.89
N VAL A 116 5.48 13.04 5.12
CA VAL A 116 4.21 12.31 5.28
C VAL A 116 3.17 12.89 4.32
N THR A 117 2.63 12.02 3.47
CA THR A 117 1.48 12.30 2.63
C THR A 117 0.23 11.76 3.30
N LEU A 118 -0.79 12.61 3.41
CA LEU A 118 -2.12 12.23 3.91
C LEU A 118 -3.10 12.27 2.75
N ILE A 119 -3.75 11.15 2.45
CA ILE A 119 -4.77 11.06 1.41
C ILE A 119 -6.10 10.79 2.08
N TYR A 120 -7.06 11.68 1.87
CA TYR A 120 -8.41 11.56 2.38
C TYR A 120 -9.34 11.08 1.28
N TYR A 121 -10.00 9.96 1.55
CA TYR A 121 -11.02 9.35 0.73
C TYR A 121 -12.39 9.51 1.36
N VAL A 122 -13.41 9.64 0.53
CA VAL A 122 -14.81 9.47 0.89
C VAL A 122 -15.29 8.11 0.42
N ASP A 123 -16.11 7.42 1.22
CA ASP A 123 -16.73 6.17 0.77
C ASP A 123 -17.68 6.48 -0.40
N SER A 124 -17.59 5.68 -1.47
CA SER A 124 -18.44 5.86 -2.64
C SER A 124 -19.46 4.74 -2.71
N ASP A 125 -20.67 5.07 -3.17
CA ASP A 125 -21.72 4.08 -3.44
C ASP A 125 -21.28 3.02 -4.49
N GLN A 126 -20.17 3.25 -5.20
CA GLN A 126 -19.59 2.36 -6.21
C GLN A 126 -18.60 1.34 -5.62
N GLY A 127 -18.38 1.36 -4.30
CA GLY A 127 -17.56 0.38 -3.58
C GLY A 127 -16.05 0.57 -3.74
N THR A 128 -15.61 1.69 -4.31
CA THR A 128 -14.20 2.11 -4.32
C THR A 128 -14.13 3.53 -3.77
N PRO A 129 -13.45 3.77 -2.64
CA PRO A 129 -13.35 5.11 -2.07
C PRO A 129 -12.77 6.10 -3.08
N GLU A 130 -13.34 7.30 -3.12
CA GLU A 130 -12.93 8.37 -4.03
C GLU A 130 -12.02 9.36 -3.30
N GLU A 131 -10.88 9.71 -3.90
CA GLU A 131 -9.97 10.68 -3.29
C GLU A 131 -10.60 12.06 -3.35
N LEU A 132 -10.78 12.68 -2.18
CA LEU A 132 -11.40 13.99 -2.07
C LEU A 132 -10.34 15.09 -1.92
N VAL A 133 -9.30 14.83 -1.13
CA VAL A 133 -8.20 15.75 -0.93
C VAL A 133 -6.97 15.00 -0.45
N ARG A 134 -5.80 15.48 -0.85
CA ARG A 134 -4.51 15.01 -0.37
C ARG A 134 -3.69 16.16 0.16
N ARG A 135 -2.92 15.90 1.20
CA ARG A 135 -1.83 16.77 1.62
C ARG A 135 -0.50 16.11 1.28
N GLU A 136 0.22 16.68 0.33
CA GLU A 136 1.49 16.18 -0.18
C GLU A 136 2.50 17.34 -0.17
N GLU A 137 3.73 17.09 0.29
CA GLU A 137 4.80 18.09 0.42
C GLU A 137 4.40 19.37 1.19
N GLY A 138 3.48 19.25 2.15
CA GLY A 138 3.01 20.39 2.94
C GLY A 138 1.83 21.15 2.34
N GLN A 139 1.33 20.74 1.16
CA GLN A 139 0.30 21.46 0.42
C GLN A 139 -0.94 20.60 0.21
N PHE A 140 -2.11 21.25 0.20
CA PHE A 140 -3.37 20.61 -0.17
C PHE A 140 -3.51 20.53 -1.69
N VAL A 141 -3.81 19.34 -2.18
CA VAL A 141 -4.08 19.02 -3.58
C VAL A 141 -5.48 18.41 -3.65
N VAL A 142 -6.35 19.01 -4.47
CA VAL A 142 -7.65 18.45 -4.79
C VAL A 142 -7.51 17.76 -6.15
N PRO A 143 -7.77 16.45 -6.27
CA PRO A 143 -7.72 15.78 -7.56
C PRO A 143 -8.72 16.42 -8.53
N LYS A 144 -8.34 16.54 -9.80
CA LYS A 144 -9.25 17.03 -10.84
C LYS A 144 -10.11 15.86 -11.30
N ASP A 145 -11.42 16.03 -11.33
CA ASP A 145 -12.32 15.04 -11.94
C ASP A 145 -11.90 14.82 -13.41
N GLU A 146 -11.32 13.66 -13.71
CA GLU A 146 -10.98 13.28 -15.10
C GLU A 146 -12.25 13.02 -15.94
N ASP A 147 -13.42 12.98 -15.31
CA ASP A 147 -14.72 12.68 -15.93
C ASP A 147 -15.58 13.91 -16.30
N GLN A 148 -15.10 15.15 -16.06
CA GLN A 148 -15.82 16.36 -16.49
C GLN A 148 -15.41 16.92 -17.86
N GLU A 149 -14.48 16.26 -18.58
CA GLU A 149 -14.05 16.67 -19.94
C GLU A 149 -14.53 15.72 -21.08
N LYS A 150 -15.76 15.19 -21.01
CA LYS A 150 -16.38 14.48 -22.15
C LYS A 150 -17.77 14.95 -22.51
#